data_AF-A0A6P1GG53-F1
#
_entry.id   AF-A0A6P1GG53-F1
#
_cell.length_a   1.000
_cell.length_b   1.000
_cell.length_c   1.000
_cell.angle_alpha   90.00
_cell.angle_beta   90.00
_cell.angle_gamma   90.00
#
_symmetry.space_group_name_H-M   'P 1'
#
loop_
_entity.id
_entity.type
_entity.pdbx_description
1 polymer ?
#
loop_
_entity_poly.entity_id
_entity_poly.type
_entity_poly.pdbx_seq_one_letter_code
_entity_poly.pdbx_strand_id
1 'polypeptide(L)'
;MTIEAANIYHADRANTAWADATEAARSAALIRAQDYITDTYDLPDDVQDDPRHDRAVYELALVALSESLVEIVTPQVVREKVDGVVEVQYSEGVIADRFPTISRILAPLLKPKGVTGFQSVKVCL
;
A
#
# COMPACT_ATOMS: atom_id res chain seq x y z
N MET A 1 -6.60 -14.05 9.68
CA MET A 1 -7.11 -12.79 10.28
C MET A 1 -8.64 -12.80 10.43
N THR A 2 -9.20 -12.36 11.58
CA THR A 2 -10.67 -12.29 11.83
C THR A 2 -11.09 -10.91 12.33
N ILE A 3 -12.39 -10.58 12.22
CA ILE A 3 -12.93 -9.31 12.75
C ILE A 3 -12.82 -9.21 14.28
N GLU A 4 -12.88 -10.35 14.98
CA GLU A 4 -12.72 -10.40 16.44
C GLU A 4 -11.30 -10.01 16.84
N ALA A 5 -10.29 -10.56 16.15
CA ALA A 5 -8.89 -10.21 16.38
C ALA A 5 -8.63 -8.72 16.10
N ALA A 6 -9.24 -8.16 15.05
CA ALA A 6 -9.17 -6.73 14.76
C ALA A 6 -9.80 -5.87 15.88
N ASN A 7 -10.97 -6.28 16.40
CA ASN A 7 -11.62 -5.59 17.50
C ASN A 7 -10.76 -5.57 18.76
N ILE A 8 -10.13 -6.70 19.12
CA ILE A 8 -9.20 -6.78 20.25
C ILE A 8 -8.01 -5.83 20.02
N TYR A 9 -7.37 -5.92 18.85
CA TYR A 9 -6.21 -5.11 18.50
C TYR A 9 -6.46 -3.60 18.65
N HIS A 10 -7.62 -3.14 18.19
CA HIS A 10 -8.01 -1.74 18.23
C HIS A 10 -8.51 -1.30 19.62
N ALA A 11 -9.13 -2.20 20.39
CA ALA A 11 -9.50 -1.95 21.78
C ALA A 11 -8.27 -1.74 22.67
N ASP A 12 -7.24 -2.58 22.53
CA ASP A 12 -5.97 -2.48 23.27
C ASP A 12 -5.25 -1.14 23.05
N ARG A 13 -5.50 -0.49 21.90
CA ARG A 13 -4.90 0.79 21.50
C ARG A 13 -5.83 1.99 21.73
N ALA A 14 -7.01 1.77 22.27
CA ALA A 14 -8.04 2.80 22.48
C ALA A 14 -8.40 3.57 21.19
N ASN A 15 -8.47 2.88 20.04
CA ASN A 15 -8.86 3.49 18.77
C ASN A 15 -10.38 3.72 18.72
N THR A 16 -10.83 4.86 19.23
CA THR A 16 -12.27 5.18 19.33
C THR A 16 -12.97 5.21 17.97
N ALA A 17 -12.31 5.69 16.92
CA ALA A 17 -12.87 5.69 15.56
C ALA A 17 -13.23 4.27 15.06
N TRP A 18 -12.45 3.26 15.46
CA TRP A 18 -12.79 1.86 15.18
C TRP A 18 -14.00 1.41 16.00
N ALA A 19 -14.04 1.75 17.29
CA ALA A 19 -15.13 1.39 18.19
C ALA A 19 -16.48 2.04 17.80
N ASP A 20 -16.45 3.24 17.24
CA ASP A 20 -17.63 4.00 16.80
C ASP A 20 -18.16 3.53 15.43
N ALA A 21 -17.31 2.90 14.62
CA ALA A 21 -17.70 2.37 13.31
C ALA A 21 -18.65 1.17 13.44
N THR A 22 -19.57 1.02 12.49
CA THR A 22 -20.43 -0.17 12.41
C THR A 22 -19.62 -1.42 12.05
N GLU A 23 -20.12 -2.60 12.43
CA GLU A 23 -19.47 -3.87 12.07
C GLU A 23 -19.29 -4.02 10.55
N ALA A 24 -20.31 -3.61 9.76
CA ALA A 24 -20.22 -3.61 8.31
C ALA A 24 -19.09 -2.69 7.79
N ALA A 25 -18.91 -1.51 8.40
CA ALA A 25 -17.83 -0.59 8.04
C ALA A 25 -16.45 -1.16 8.38
N ARG A 26 -16.30 -1.79 9.56
CA ARG A 26 -15.06 -2.46 9.98
C ARG A 26 -14.69 -3.63 9.05
N SER A 27 -15.67 -4.47 8.71
CA SER A 27 -15.50 -5.55 7.75
C SER A 27 -15.05 -5.03 6.38
N ALA A 28 -15.71 -4.00 5.86
CA ALA A 28 -15.35 -3.40 4.59
C ALA A 28 -13.96 -2.76 4.63
N ALA A 29 -13.57 -2.13 5.75
CA ALA A 29 -12.25 -1.55 5.92
C ALA A 29 -11.14 -2.61 5.95
N LEU A 30 -11.36 -3.75 6.61
CA LEU A 30 -10.41 -4.88 6.60
C LEU A 30 -10.21 -5.47 5.21
N ILE A 31 -11.29 -5.58 4.42
CA ILE A 31 -11.21 -6.08 3.04
C ILE A 31 -10.37 -5.11 2.21
N ARG A 32 -10.68 -3.80 2.24
CA ARG A 32 -9.92 -2.79 1.50
C ARG A 32 -8.45 -2.74 1.89
N ALA A 33 -8.14 -2.89 3.17
CA ALA A 33 -6.77 -2.90 3.65
C ALA A 33 -5.99 -4.15 3.16
N GLN A 34 -6.63 -5.32 3.14
CA GLN A 34 -6.03 -6.53 2.58
C GLN A 34 -5.78 -6.40 1.08
N ASP A 35 -6.78 -5.92 0.33
CA ASP A 35 -6.67 -5.71 -1.11
C ASP A 35 -5.50 -4.75 -1.41
N TYR A 36 -5.42 -3.63 -0.69
CA TYR A 36 -4.33 -2.67 -0.84
C TYR A 36 -2.95 -3.30 -0.56
N ILE A 37 -2.81 -4.07 0.53
CA ILE A 37 -1.53 -4.70 0.86
C ILE A 37 -1.13 -5.71 -0.21
N THR A 38 -2.08 -6.51 -0.69
CA THR A 38 -1.87 -7.52 -1.73
C THR A 38 -1.47 -6.89 -3.06
N ASP A 39 -2.10 -5.76 -3.42
CA ASP A 39 -1.84 -5.07 -4.69
C ASP A 39 -0.54 -4.26 -4.66
N THR A 40 -0.13 -3.76 -3.50
CA THR A 40 0.98 -2.80 -3.37
C THR A 40 2.31 -3.46 -3.02
N TYR A 41 2.31 -4.54 -2.24
CA TYR A 41 3.54 -5.14 -1.68
C TYR A 41 3.75 -6.56 -2.19
N ASP A 42 4.97 -6.87 -2.64
CA ASP A 42 5.37 -8.23 -3.00
C ASP A 42 5.76 -9.04 -1.76
N LEU A 43 4.78 -9.77 -1.22
CA LEU A 43 4.92 -10.61 -0.04
C LEU A 43 4.97 -12.10 -0.43
N PRO A 44 5.63 -12.95 0.37
CA PRO A 44 5.57 -14.42 0.28
C PRO A 44 4.12 -14.93 0.37
N ASP A 45 3.84 -16.05 -0.30
CA ASP A 45 2.49 -16.64 -0.33
C ASP A 45 2.05 -17.15 1.06
N ASP A 46 3.01 -17.51 1.92
CA ASP A 46 2.83 -18.01 3.28
C ASP A 46 2.90 -16.90 4.35
N VAL A 47 2.86 -15.62 3.94
CA VAL A 47 2.89 -14.48 4.87
C VAL A 47 1.64 -14.37 5.75
N GLN A 48 0.56 -15.05 5.33
CA GLN A 48 -0.69 -15.11 6.10
C GLN A 48 -0.39 -15.73 7.47
N ASP A 49 -0.80 -15.06 8.54
CA ASP A 49 -0.51 -15.38 9.95
C ASP A 49 0.81 -14.82 10.54
N ASP A 50 1.63 -14.07 9.77
CA ASP A 50 2.70 -13.29 10.41
C ASP A 50 2.10 -12.10 11.19
N PRO A 51 2.48 -11.88 12.47
CA PRO A 51 1.93 -10.80 13.29
C PRO A 51 2.21 -9.40 12.72
N ARG A 52 3.22 -9.22 11.87
CA ARG A 52 3.49 -7.94 11.20
C ARG A 52 2.53 -7.71 10.04
N HIS A 53 2.17 -8.76 9.31
CA HIS A 53 1.14 -8.69 8.27
C HIS A 53 -0.21 -8.28 8.89
N ASP A 54 -0.65 -8.99 9.92
CA ASP A 54 -1.91 -8.67 10.62
C ASP A 54 -1.90 -7.25 11.19
N ARG A 55 -0.78 -6.85 11.83
CA ARG A 55 -0.61 -5.48 12.31
C ARG A 55 -0.76 -4.45 11.19
N ALA A 56 -0.08 -4.66 10.06
CA ALA A 56 -0.15 -3.75 8.92
C ALA A 56 -1.59 -3.60 8.41
N VAL A 57 -2.31 -4.71 8.30
CA VAL A 57 -3.72 -4.71 7.88
C VAL A 57 -4.58 -3.93 8.87
N TYR A 58 -4.43 -4.14 10.19
CA TYR A 58 -5.23 -3.41 11.19
C TYR A 58 -4.96 -1.89 11.17
N GLU A 59 -3.70 -1.47 11.09
CA GLU A 59 -3.33 -0.06 11.02
C GLU A 59 -3.91 0.60 9.76
N LEU A 60 -3.83 -0.08 8.61
CA LEU A 60 -4.37 0.42 7.35
C LEU A 60 -5.91 0.38 7.31
N ALA A 61 -6.54 -0.60 7.96
CA ALA A 61 -7.99 -0.67 8.07
C ALA A 61 -8.56 0.52 8.86
N LEU A 62 -7.86 1.00 9.88
CA LEU A 62 -8.25 2.23 10.58
C LEU A 62 -8.26 3.43 9.63
N VAL A 63 -7.25 3.56 8.76
CA VAL A 63 -7.20 4.61 7.74
C VAL A 63 -8.34 4.47 6.74
N ALA A 64 -8.62 3.24 6.30
CA ALA A 64 -9.67 2.91 5.34
C ALA A 64 -11.11 3.18 5.86
N LEU A 65 -11.29 3.42 7.16
CA LEU A 65 -12.56 3.91 7.71
C LEU A 65 -12.79 5.40 7.39
N SER A 66 -11.72 6.18 7.29
CA SER A 66 -11.79 7.64 7.10
C SER A 66 -11.55 8.10 5.67
N GLU A 67 -10.82 7.33 4.86
CA GLU A 67 -10.42 7.73 3.51
C GLU A 67 -10.38 6.57 2.51
N SER A 68 -10.35 6.93 1.22
CA SER A 68 -10.17 5.97 0.13
C SER A 68 -8.70 5.59 0.00
N LEU A 69 -8.41 4.28 0.01
CA LEU A 69 -7.08 3.74 -0.25
C LEU A 69 -6.72 3.74 -1.75
N VAL A 70 -7.71 3.85 -2.63
CA VAL A 70 -7.49 3.94 -4.08
C VAL A 70 -6.83 5.29 -4.39
N GLU A 71 -5.63 5.24 -4.97
CA GLU A 71 -4.96 6.42 -5.49
C GLU A 71 -5.56 6.82 -6.83
N ILE A 72 -6.01 8.08 -6.94
CA ILE A 72 -6.40 8.67 -8.21
C ILE A 72 -5.15 9.32 -8.80
N VAL A 73 -4.53 8.67 -9.79
CA VAL A 73 -3.37 9.22 -10.50
C VAL A 73 -3.83 10.42 -11.33
N THR A 74 -3.62 11.63 -10.81
CA THR A 74 -3.80 12.86 -11.59
C THR A 74 -2.51 13.15 -12.38
N PRO A 75 -2.56 13.27 -13.71
CA PRO A 75 -1.38 13.62 -14.49
C PRO A 75 -0.84 14.99 -14.04
N GLN A 76 0.43 15.07 -13.66
CA GLN A 76 1.06 16.34 -13.30
C GLN A 76 1.50 17.08 -14.58
N VAL A 77 0.95 18.28 -14.82
CA VAL A 77 1.42 19.18 -15.88
C VAL A 77 2.64 19.92 -15.36
N VAL A 78 3.84 19.47 -15.75
CA VAL A 78 5.09 19.96 -15.16
C VAL A 78 5.44 21.38 -15.62
N ARG A 79 5.04 21.80 -16.83
CA ARG A 79 5.13 23.22 -17.28
C ARG A 79 4.12 23.51 -18.40
N GLU A 80 3.36 24.59 -18.24
CA GLU A 80 2.63 25.25 -19.34
C GLU A 80 3.48 26.43 -19.82
N LYS A 81 3.99 26.38 -21.07
CA LYS A 81 4.60 27.55 -21.70
C LYS A 81 3.57 28.19 -22.63
N VAL A 82 3.33 29.49 -22.43
CA VAL A 82 2.55 30.34 -23.34
C VAL A 82 3.37 30.58 -24.61
N ASP A 83 3.26 29.67 -25.59
CA ASP A 83 3.51 29.91 -27.02
C ASP A 83 3.13 28.67 -27.88
N GLY A 84 1.89 28.19 -27.72
CA GLY A 84 1.23 27.34 -28.72
C GLY A 84 1.72 25.90 -28.93
N VAL A 85 2.77 25.43 -28.25
CA VAL A 85 3.24 24.03 -28.33
C VAL A 85 3.44 23.46 -26.93
N VAL A 86 2.57 22.53 -26.54
CA VAL A 86 2.64 21.80 -25.27
C VAL A 86 3.52 20.57 -25.47
N GLU A 87 4.76 20.59 -24.98
CA GLU A 87 5.55 19.36 -24.79
C GLU A 87 5.15 18.73 -23.44
N VAL A 88 4.45 17.59 -23.52
CA VAL A 88 4.13 16.77 -22.35
C VAL A 88 5.32 15.85 -22.07
N GLN A 89 6.16 16.19 -21.08
CA GLN A 89 7.20 15.30 -20.59
C GLN A 89 6.60 14.35 -19.54
N TYR A 90 6.53 13.05 -19.87
CA TYR A 90 6.19 12.00 -18.92
C TYR A 90 7.44 11.66 -18.11
N SER A 91 7.63 12.29 -16.95
CA SER A 91 8.47 11.66 -15.92
C SER A 91 7.67 10.51 -15.32
N GLU A 92 8.25 9.31 -15.30
CA GLU A 92 7.76 8.22 -14.45
C GLU A 92 7.89 8.70 -13.01
N GLY A 93 6.80 9.28 -12.49
CA GLY A 93 6.77 9.81 -11.13
C GLY A 93 7.06 8.65 -10.19
N VAL A 94 8.10 8.79 -9.37
CA VAL A 94 8.27 7.91 -8.22
C VAL A 94 7.03 8.13 -7.36
N ILE A 95 6.11 7.16 -7.35
CA ILE A 95 4.97 7.19 -6.43
C ILE A 95 5.60 7.23 -5.04
N ALA A 96 5.47 8.37 -4.37
CA ALA A 96 5.94 8.50 -3.00
C ALA A 96 5.19 7.46 -2.17
N ASP A 97 5.91 6.72 -1.33
CA ASP A 97 5.31 5.73 -0.44
C ASP A 97 4.23 6.41 0.42
N ARG A 98 2.96 6.13 0.10
CA ARG A 98 1.80 6.76 0.73
C ARG A 98 1.69 6.40 2.21
N PHE A 99 2.15 5.20 2.59
CA PHE A 99 2.04 4.70 3.95
C PHE A 99 3.40 4.20 4.49
N PRO A 100 4.36 5.11 4.78
CA PRO A 100 5.72 4.72 5.19
C PRO A 100 5.77 3.86 6.46
N THR A 101 4.81 4.04 7.37
CA THR A 101 4.70 3.21 8.57
C THR A 101 4.31 1.78 8.22
N ILE A 102 3.39 1.58 7.28
CA ILE A 102 2.97 0.25 6.81
C ILE A 102 4.12 -0.42 6.09
N SER A 103 4.78 0.29 5.18
CA SER A 103 5.98 -0.19 4.48
C SER A 103 7.09 -0.60 5.45
N ARG A 104 7.31 0.15 6.54
CA ARG A 104 8.29 -0.21 7.58
C ARG A 104 7.89 -1.45 8.39
N ILE A 105 6.61 -1.65 8.64
CA ILE A 105 6.10 -2.87 9.32
C ILE A 105 6.32 -4.09 8.42
N LEU A 106 6.03 -3.95 7.12
CA LEU A 106 6.14 -5.02 6.13
C LEU A 106 7.56 -5.25 5.62
N ALA A 107 8.48 -4.29 5.77
CA ALA A 107 9.84 -4.38 5.25
C ALA A 107 10.58 -5.70 5.54
N PRO A 108 10.47 -6.33 6.74
CA PRO A 108 11.10 -7.62 7.01
C PRO A 108 10.49 -8.81 6.26
N LEU A 109 9.27 -8.64 5.72
CA LEU A 109 8.50 -9.68 5.03
C LEU A 109 8.57 -9.58 3.51
N LEU A 110 9.06 -8.46 2.97
CA LEU A 110 9.11 -8.26 1.52
C LEU A 110 10.03 -9.28 0.86
N LYS A 111 9.60 -9.83 -0.28
CA LYS A 111 10.47 -10.68 -1.09
C LYS A 111 11.70 -9.86 -1.51
N PRO A 112 12.91 -10.47 -1.50
CA PRO A 112 14.07 -9.79 -2.04
C PRO A 112 13.80 -9.45 -3.50
N LYS A 113 13.82 -8.16 -3.83
CA LYS A 113 13.70 -7.70 -5.22
C LYS A 113 14.80 -8.37 -6.02
N GLY A 114 14.43 -9.33 -6.86
CA GLY A 114 15.39 -10.06 -7.68
C GLY A 114 16.27 -9.06 -8.40
N VAL A 115 17.58 -9.13 -8.19
CA VAL A 115 18.52 -8.32 -8.98
C VAL A 115 18.40 -8.85 -10.40
N THR A 116 17.67 -8.15 -11.26
CA THR A 116 17.71 -8.38 -12.70
C THR A 116 19.11 -8.00 -13.17
N GLY A 117 20.03 -8.96 -13.09
CA GLY A 117 21.37 -8.82 -13.63
C GLY A 117 21.28 -8.52 -15.12
N PHE A 118 21.90 -7.43 -15.55
CA PHE A 118 22.07 -7.11 -16.97
C PHE A 118 22.82 -8.26 -17.66
N GLN A 119 22.13 -9.02 -18.52
CA GLN A 119 22.79 -10.01 -19.38
C GLN A 119 23.57 -9.27 -20.46
N SER A 120 24.89 -9.13 -20.28
CA SER A 120 25.80 -8.67 -21.34
C SER A 120 26.09 -9.85 -22.27
N VAL A 121 25.38 -9.95 -23.40
CA VAL A 121 25.69 -10.92 -24.44
C VAL A 121 26.86 -10.37 -25.28
N LYS A 122 28.04 -10.99 -25.17
CA LYS A 122 29.12 -10.77 -26.14
C LYS A 122 28.76 -11.52 -27.43
N VAL A 123 28.38 -10.77 -28.46
CA VAL A 123 28.32 -11.28 -29.83
C VAL A 123 29.74 -11.18 -30.41
N CYS A 124 30.38 -12.32 -30.64
CA CYS A 124 31.59 -12.38 -31.46
C CYS A 124 31.15 -12.51 -32.93
N LEU A 125 31.65 -11.61 -33.77
CA LEU A 125 31.55 -11.63 -35.24
C LEU A 125 32.55 -12.63 -35.84
#